data_AF-A0A848AVH4-F1
#
_entry.id   AF-A0A848AVH4-F1
#
_cell.length_a   1.000
_cell.length_b   1.000
_cell.length_c   1.000
_cell.angle_alpha   90.00
_cell.angle_beta   90.00
_cell.angle_gamma   90.00
#
_symmetry.space_group_name_H-M   'P 1'
#
loop_
_entity.id
_entity.type
_entity.pdbx_description
1 polymer ?
#
loop_
_entity_poly.entity_id
_entity_poly.type
_entity_poly.pdbx_seq_one_letter_code
_entity_poly.pdbx_strand_id
1 'polypeptide(L)' 'MIVGMVRGARAGSALGVVGTTIGAVAGGILNLLWGVTSGGLLGAQAGKLIDENVIGLYHCPKCHLRFKA' A
#
# COMPACT_ATOMS: atom_id res chain seq x y z
N MET A 1 0.83 4.30 -9.86
CA MET A 1 1.07 5.75 -10.10
C MET A 1 1.08 6.09 -11.60
N ILE A 2 2.04 5.57 -12.38
CA ILE A 2 2.21 5.92 -13.81
C ILE A 2 0.95 5.62 -14.64
N VAL A 3 0.30 4.48 -14.40
CA VAL A 3 -0.93 4.09 -15.12
C VAL A 3 -2.07 5.10 -14.90
N GLY A 4 -2.24 5.58 -13.66
CA GLY A 4 -3.24 6.61 -13.33
C GLY A 4 -2.95 7.94 -14.02
N MET A 5 -1.69 8.37 -13.99
CA MET A 5 -1.25 9.60 -14.67
C MET A 5 -1.48 9.52 -16.18
N VAL A 6 -1.13 8.40 -16.83
CA VAL A 6 -1.30 8.23 -18.29
C VAL A 6 -2.78 8.20 -18.68
N ARG A 7 -3.63 7.50 -17.92
CA ARG A 7 -5.08 7.46 -18.18
C ARG A 7 -5.73 8.83 -17.97
N GLY A 8 -5.35 9.50 -16.89
CA GLY A 8 -5.83 10.85 -16.59
C GLY A 8 -5.37 11.86 -17.65
N ALA A 9 -4.11 11.81 -18.07
CA ALA A 9 -3.58 12.65 -19.15
C ALA A 9 -4.32 12.41 -20.47
N ARG A 10 -4.59 11.16 -20.84
CA ARG A 10 -5.37 10.83 -22.05
C ARG A 10 -6.80 11.36 -21.97
N ALA A 11 -7.48 11.21 -20.83
CA ALA A 11 -8.83 11.77 -20.66
C ALA A 11 -8.83 13.31 -20.71
N GLY A 12 -7.83 13.94 -20.08
CA GLY A 12 -7.66 15.39 -20.08
C GLY A 12 -7.20 15.97 -21.41
N SER A 13 -6.59 15.18 -22.29
CA SER A 13 -6.06 15.65 -23.58
C SER A 13 -7.11 16.26 -24.52
N ALA A 14 -8.38 15.95 -24.32
CA ALA A 14 -9.50 16.58 -25.02
C ALA A 14 -9.57 18.11 -24.80
N LEU A 15 -8.98 18.62 -23.71
CA LEU A 15 -8.93 20.04 -23.36
C LEU A 15 -7.52 20.64 -23.64
N GLY A 16 -6.70 19.98 -24.44
CA GLY A 16 -5.35 20.43 -24.79
C GLY A 16 -4.32 20.25 -23.66
N VAL A 17 -3.24 21.04 -23.70
CA VAL A 17 -2.08 20.91 -22.79
C VAL A 17 -2.43 21.15 -21.32
N VAL A 18 -3.39 22.05 -21.06
CA VAL A 18 -3.88 22.30 -19.70
C VAL A 18 -4.68 21.10 -19.20
N GLY A 19 -5.49 20.48 -20.07
CA GLY A 19 -6.23 19.28 -19.72
C GLY A 19 -5.33 18.06 -19.46
N THR A 20 -4.28 17.84 -20.25
CA THR A 20 -3.34 16.72 -20.01
C THR A 20 -2.64 16.85 -18.67
N THR A 21 -2.21 18.06 -18.29
CA THR A 21 -1.52 18.29 -17.00
C THR A 21 -2.45 18.08 -15.82
N ILE A 22 -3.66 18.66 -15.86
CA ILE A 22 -4.68 18.46 -14.81
C ILE A 22 -5.07 16.98 -14.71
N GLY A 23 -5.31 16.34 -15.86
CA GLY A 23 -5.65 14.92 -15.93
C GLY A 23 -4.53 14.02 -15.37
N ALA A 24 -3.27 14.30 -15.70
CA ALA A 24 -2.13 13.56 -15.18
C ALA A 24 -2.02 13.68 -13.65
N VAL A 25 -2.15 14.88 -13.12
CA VAL A 25 -2.08 15.15 -11.67
C VAL A 25 -3.24 14.46 -10.95
N ALA A 26 -4.47 14.64 -11.41
CA ALA A 26 -5.65 13.99 -10.83
C ALA A 26 -5.54 12.46 -10.84
N GLY A 27 -5.14 11.89 -11.99
CA GLY A 27 -4.93 10.46 -12.14
C GLY A 27 -3.79 9.92 -11.26
N GLY A 28 -2.73 10.71 -11.04
CA GLY A 28 -1.64 10.41 -10.15
C GLY A 28 -2.05 10.37 -8.68
N ILE A 29 -2.80 11.38 -8.21
CA ILE A 29 -3.28 11.49 -6.83
C ILE A 29 -4.20 10.30 -6.48
N LEU A 30 -5.17 9.99 -7.36
CA LEU A 30 -6.09 8.87 -7.14
C LEU A 30 -5.34 7.53 -7.04
N ASN A 31 -4.34 7.33 -7.89
CA ASN A 31 -3.49 6.14 -7.83
C ASN A 31 -2.63 6.08 -6.56
N LEU A 32 -2.12 7.23 -6.10
CA LEU A 32 -1.34 7.32 -4.88
C LEU A 32 -2.20 6.93 -3.67
N LEU A 33 -3.42 7.47 -3.58
CA LEU A 33 -4.34 7.19 -2.48
C LEU A 33 -4.71 5.70 -2.42
N TRP A 34 -4.97 5.10 -3.58
CA TRP A 34 -5.27 3.67 -3.68
C TRP A 34 -4.05 2.80 -3.36
N GLY A 35 -2.86 3.23 -3.80
CA GLY A 35 -1.60 2.54 -3.52
C GLY A 35 -1.24 2.54 -2.04
N VAL A 36 -1.42 3.67 -1.35
CA VAL A 36 -1.13 3.79 0.09
C VAL A 36 -2.11 2.96 0.92
N THR A 37 -3.40 3.00 0.59
CA THR A 37 -4.42 2.21 1.31
C THR A 37 -4.23 0.71 1.11
N SER A 38 -4.03 0.26 -0.14
CA SER A 38 -3.76 -1.15 -0.43
C SER A 38 -2.43 -1.64 0.17
N GLY A 39 -1.36 -0.86 0.05
CA GLY A 39 -0.06 -1.18 0.64
C GLY A 39 -0.09 -1.22 2.17
N GLY A 40 -0.81 -0.30 2.81
CA GLY A 40 -0.96 -0.25 4.27
C GLY A 40 -1.75 -1.44 4.83
N LEU A 41 -2.85 -1.83 4.18
CA LEU A 41 -3.64 -3.01 4.57
C LEU A 41 -2.85 -4.31 4.42
N LEU A 42 -2.13 -4.47 3.30
CA LEU A 42 -1.28 -5.63 3.06
C LEU A 42 -0.10 -5.68 4.04
N GLY A 43 0.54 -4.54 4.31
CA GLY A 43 1.61 -4.42 5.30
C GLY A 43 1.14 -4.75 6.72
N ALA A 44 -0.06 -4.31 7.09
CA ALA A 44 -0.66 -4.64 8.39
C ALA A 44 -0.96 -6.15 8.53
N GLN A 45 -1.48 -6.79 7.48
CA GLN A 45 -1.70 -8.25 7.50
C GLN A 45 -0.38 -9.03 7.55
N ALA A 46 0.62 -8.63 6.74
CA ALA A 46 1.94 -9.23 6.77
C ALA A 46 2.63 -9.04 8.13
N GLY A 47 2.54 -7.84 8.72
CA GLY A 47 3.06 -7.55 10.05
C GLY A 47 2.37 -8.40 11.12
N LYS A 48 1.06 -8.59 11.04
CA LYS A 48 0.31 -9.45 11.97
C LYS A 48 0.74 -10.91 11.90
N LEU A 49 0.98 -11.44 10.69
CA LEU A 49 1.49 -12.81 10.51
C LEU A 49 2.90 -12.99 11.07
N ILE A 50 3.76 -11.98 10.94
CA ILE A 50 5.12 -12.01 11.49
C ILE A 50 5.08 -11.90 13.02
N ASP A 51 4.24 -11.02 13.57
CA ASP A 51 4.08 -10.83 15.01
C ASP A 51 3.61 -12.11 15.71
N GLU A 52 2.59 -12.79 15.17
CA GLU A 52 2.11 -14.06 15.73
C GLU A 52 3.12 -15.21 15.63
N ASN A 53 3.99 -15.21 14.62
CA ASN A 53 4.89 -16.32 14.33
C ASN A 53 6.33 -16.12 14.86
N VAL A 54 6.73 -14.89 15.19
CA VAL A 54 8.08 -14.57 15.68
C VAL A 54 8.07 -13.90 17.05
N ILE A 55 7.12 -13.00 17.34
CA ILE A 55 7.10 -12.20 18.57
C ILE A 55 6.18 -12.82 19.63
N GLY A 56 5.14 -13.56 19.22
CA GLY A 56 4.24 -14.28 20.12
C GLY A 56 4.83 -15.55 20.75
N LEU A 57 5.97 -16.06 20.25
CA LEU A 57 6.60 -17.29 20.73
C LEU A 57 7.61 -16.98 21.84
N TYR A 58 7.11 -16.96 23.08
CA TYR A 58 7.96 -16.84 24.26
C TYR A 58 8.61 -18.19 24.57
N HIS A 59 9.94 -18.26 24.49
CA HIS A 59 10.72 -19.43 24.86
C HIS A 59 11.28 -19.26 26.28
N CYS A 60 10.77 -20.03 27.23
CA CYS A 60 11.26 -19.96 28.60
C CYS A 60 12.64 -20.65 28.71
N PRO A 61 13.72 -19.95 29.12
CA PRO A 61 15.07 -20.52 29.21
C PRO A 61 15.24 -21.55 30.34
N LYS A 62 14.25 -21.69 31.23
CA LYS A 62 14.31 -22.60 32.39
C LYS A 62 13.65 -23.95 32.15
N CYS A 63 12.61 -24.00 31.32
CA CYS A 63 11.81 -25.20 31.06
C CYS A 63 11.65 -25.53 29.57
N HIS A 64 12.26 -24.76 28.66
CA HIS A 64 12.27 -24.96 27.20
C HIS A 64 10.90 -25.06 26.51
N LEU A 65 9.83 -24.72 27.22
CA LEU A 65 8.48 -24.68 26.68
C LEU A 65 8.28 -23.39 25.88
N ARG A 66 7.64 -23.52 24.72
CA ARG A 66 7.26 -22.41 23.85
C ARG A 66 5.81 -22.06 24.12
N PHE A 67 5.56 -20.81 24.52
CA PHE A 67 4.24 -20.30 24.81
C PHE A 67 3.84 -19.30 23.73
N LYS A 68 2.57 -19.35 23.31
CA LYS A 68 1.95 -18.32 22.47
C LYS A 68 1.14 -17.41 23.41
N ALA A 69 1.34 -16.09 23.33
CA ALA A 69 0.47 -15.14 24.03
C ALA A 69 -0.97 -15.19 23.51
#